data_AF-A0A419T0S3-F1
#
_entry.id   AF-A0A419T0S3-F1
#
_cell.length_a   1.000
_cell.length_b   1.000
_cell.length_c   1.000
_cell.angle_alpha   90.00
_cell.angle_beta   90.00
_cell.angle_gamma   90.00
#
_symmetry.space_group_name_H-M   'P 1'
#
loop_
_entity.id
_entity.type
_entity.pdbx_description
1 polymer ?
#
loop_
_entity_poly.entity_id
_entity_poly.type
_entity_poly.pdbx_seq_one_letter_code
_entity_poly.pdbx_strand_id
1 'polypeptide(L)' 'MGYPFFTQTDPRQFNEKYSYYDTLLFQLDSDYEDKYGDLVLWGDCGVGNFFINKEDLKNCNFNKILYNWDCC' A
#
# COMPACT_ATOMS: atom_id res chain seq x y z
N MET A 1 -6.30 8.56 9.23
CA MET A 1 -5.85 7.92 7.97
C MET A 1 -4.64 8.70 7.47
N GLY A 2 -3.63 8.00 6.97
CA GLY A 2 -2.38 8.58 6.48
C GLY A 2 -2.37 8.77 4.97
N TYR A 3 -1.28 9.36 4.47
CA TYR A 3 -0.97 9.43 3.04
C TYR A 3 -0.02 8.28 2.69
N PRO A 4 -0.25 7.56 1.59
CA PRO A 4 0.63 6.47 1.19
C PRO A 4 2.01 6.98 0.77
N PHE A 5 3.02 6.16 1.06
CA PHE A 5 4.36 6.29 0.50
C PHE A 5 4.55 5.29 -0.65
N PHE A 6 5.41 5.67 -1.59
CA PHE A 6 5.80 4.89 -2.77
C PHE A 6 7.28 5.18 -3.04
N THR A 7 8.08 4.16 -3.35
CA THR A 7 9.44 4.38 -3.84
C THR A 7 9.44 4.79 -5.30
N GLN A 8 8.41 4.39 -6.05
CA GLN A 8 8.21 4.73 -7.46
C GLN A 8 7.06 5.73 -7.62
N THR A 9 5.93 5.32 -8.18
CA THR A 9 4.79 6.22 -8.42
C THR A 9 3.48 5.59 -8.04
N ASP A 10 2.58 6.41 -7.50
CA ASP A 10 1.23 6.00 -7.14
C ASP A 10 0.49 5.43 -8.37
N PRO A 11 0.14 4.13 -8.38
CA PRO A 11 -0.50 3.49 -9.52
C PRO A 11 -1.89 4.08 -9.81
N ARG A 12 -2.50 4.79 -8.86
CA ARG A 12 -3.82 5.41 -8.99
C ARG A 12 -3.80 6.69 -9.80
N GLN A 13 -2.62 7.31 -10.01
CA GLN A 13 -2.51 8.55 -10.77
C GLN A 13 -2.71 8.38 -12.28
N PHE A 14 -2.32 7.23 -12.83
CA PHE A 14 -2.30 7.03 -14.29
C PHE A 14 -3.39 6.08 -14.80
N ASN A 15 -4.10 5.41 -13.90
CA ASN A 15 -5.11 4.44 -14.27
C ASN A 15 -6.44 4.78 -13.58
N GLU A 16 -7.38 5.33 -14.35
CA GLU A 16 -8.73 5.69 -13.86
C GLU A 16 -9.45 4.50 -13.22
N LYS A 17 -9.14 3.27 -13.62
CA LYS A 17 -9.68 2.04 -13.00
C LYS A 17 -9.39 1.98 -11.49
N TYR A 18 -8.30 2.59 -11.04
CA TYR A 18 -7.88 2.57 -9.64
C TYR A 18 -8.34 3.78 -8.84
N SER A 19 -9.03 4.75 -9.46
CA SER A 19 -9.64 5.89 -8.77
C SER A 19 -10.66 5.49 -7.70
N TYR A 20 -11.25 4.29 -7.79
CA TYR A 20 -12.14 3.71 -6.79
C TYR A 20 -11.48 3.53 -5.41
N TYR A 21 -10.17 3.29 -5.37
CA TYR A 21 -9.42 2.96 -4.16
C TYR A 21 -8.78 4.20 -3.53
N ASP A 22 -9.65 5.09 -3.04
CA ASP A 22 -9.32 6.43 -2.54
C ASP A 22 -8.69 6.46 -1.14
N THR A 23 -8.78 5.36 -0.38
CA THR A 23 -8.40 5.32 1.03
C THR A 23 -7.28 4.32 1.26
N LEU A 24 -6.18 4.77 1.88
CA LEU A 24 -5.14 3.87 2.39
C LEU A 24 -5.69 3.07 3.57
N LEU A 25 -5.77 1.75 3.42
CA LEU A 25 -6.20 0.84 4.48
C LEU A 25 -5.01 0.44 5.36
N PHE A 26 -3.90 0.05 4.73
CA PHE A 26 -2.71 -0.43 5.42
C PHE A 26 -1.47 -0.21 4.57
N GLN A 27 -0.34 0.04 5.22
CA GLN A 27 0.98 0.12 4.61
C GLN A 27 1.97 -0.64 5.48
N LEU A 28 2.89 -1.36 4.83
CA LEU A 28 4.01 -2.03 5.47
C LEU A 28 5.27 -1.73 4.67
N ASP A 29 6.19 -0.99 5.31
CA ASP A 29 7.48 -0.66 4.73
C ASP A 29 8.44 -1.84 4.92
N SER A 30 9.50 -1.89 4.12
CA SER A 30 10.64 -2.76 4.44
C SER A 30 11.24 -2.30 5.77
N ASP A 31 11.60 -3.25 6.63
CA ASP A 31 12.10 -2.99 7.96
C ASP A 31 13.24 -3.96 8.29
N TYR A 32 14.25 -3.44 8.97
CA TYR A 32 15.48 -4.13 9.30
C TYR A 32 15.83 -3.86 10.76
N GLU A 33 16.23 -4.90 11.47
CA GLU A 33 16.73 -4.80 12.84
C GLU A 33 18.13 -5.41 12.92
N ASP A 34 19.08 -4.70 13.53
CA ASP A 34 20.51 -5.04 13.51
C ASP A 34 20.84 -6.46 13.97
N LYS A 35 20.02 -7.04 14.85
CA LYS A 35 20.26 -8.37 15.44
C LYS A 35 19.56 -9.48 14.65
N TYR A 36 18.39 -9.21 14.09
CA TYR A 36 17.55 -10.20 13.41
C TYR A 36 17.61 -10.11 11.88
N GLY A 37 18.22 -9.05 11.33
CA GLY A 37 18.28 -8.80 9.90
C GLY A 37 16.98 -8.20 9.36
N ASP A 38 16.67 -8.48 8.10
CA ASP A 38 15.42 -8.04 7.46
C ASP A 38 14.21 -8.68 8.16
N LEU A 39 13.37 -7.85 8.79
CA LEU A 39 12.11 -8.28 9.39
C LEU A 39 11.02 -8.35 8.32
N VAL A 40 11.04 -7.37 7.40
CA VAL A 40 10.19 -7.30 6.21
C VAL A 40 11.03 -6.73 5.08
N LEU A 41 11.00 -7.37 3.91
CA LEU A 41 11.71 -6.85 2.73
C LEU A 41 10.85 -6.94 1.48
N TRP A 42 10.59 -5.77 0.89
CA TRP A 42 9.90 -5.63 -0.39
C TRP A 42 10.92 -5.35 -1.50
N GLY A 43 11.44 -6.39 -2.14
CA GLY A 43 12.46 -6.23 -3.20
C GLY A 43 13.70 -5.50 -2.68
N ASP A 44 14.08 -4.40 -3.33
CA ASP A 44 15.16 -3.51 -2.87
C ASP A 44 14.61 -2.42 -1.94
N CYS A 45 14.35 -2.79 -0.68
CA CYS A 45 13.91 -1.89 0.40
C CYS A 45 12.65 -1.04 0.08
N GLY A 46 11.67 -1.68 -0.56
CA GLY A 46 10.41 -1.08 -0.98
C GLY A 46 9.31 -0.98 0.07
N VAL A 47 8.08 -0.75 -0.39
CA VAL A 47 6.88 -0.60 0.42
C VAL A 47 5.68 -1.34 -0.20
N GLY A 48 4.87 -1.98 0.65
CA GLY A 48 3.58 -2.56 0.28
C GLY A 48 2.41 -1.72 0.79
N ASN A 49 1.41 -1.48 -0.06
CA ASN A 49 0.19 -0.74 0.28
C ASN A 49 -1.08 -1.54 -0.04
N PHE A 50 -2.11 -1.33 0.78
CA PHE A 50 -3.46 -1.80 0.55
C PHE A 50 -4.41 -0.61 0.55
N PHE A 51 -5.20 -0.47 -0.51
CA PHE A 51 -6.18 0.58 -0.68
C PHE A 51 -7.60 0.03 -0.77
N ILE A 52 -8.55 0.78 -0.25
CA ILE A 52 -9.98 0.48 -0.24
C ILE A 52 -10.77 1.73 -0.65
N ASN A 53 -12.00 1.56 -1.11
CA ASN A 53 -12.93 2.68 -1.22
C ASN A 53 -13.44 3.10 0.16
N LYS A 54 -13.57 4.40 0.40
CA LYS A 54 -14.04 4.94 1.69
C LYS A 54 -15.42 4.43 2.12
N GLU A 55 -16.36 4.26 1.19
CA GLU A 55 -17.70 3.75 1.51
C GLU A 55 -17.68 2.25 1.80
N ASP A 56 -16.85 1.48 1.08
CA ASP A 56 -16.62 0.06 1.39
C ASP A 56 -16.03 -0.11 2.79
N LEU A 57 -15.08 0.74 3.19
CA LEU A 57 -14.49 0.72 4.53
C LEU A 57 -15.54 1.00 5.62
N LYS A 58 -16.39 2.01 5.43
CA LYS A 58 -17.49 2.32 6.37
C LYS A 58 -18.47 1.15 6.54
N ASN A 59 -18.73 0.42 5.46
CA ASN A 59 -19.63 -0.73 5.43
C ASN A 59 -18.95 -2.05 5.81
N CYS A 60 -17.68 -2.02 6.25
CA CYS A 60 -16.87 -3.21 6.52
C CYS A 60 -16.83 -4.20 5.35
N ASN A 61 -16.90 -3.71 4.12
CA ASN A 61 -16.90 -4.50 2.89
C ASN A 61 -15.48 -4.58 2.31
N PHE A 62 -14.74 -5.63 2.64
CA PHE A 62 -13.34 -5.81 2.18
C PHE A 62 -13.21 -6.64 0.89
N ASN A 63 -14.29 -6.80 0.12
CA ASN A 63 -14.28 -7.60 -1.12
C ASN A 63 -13.48 -6.96 -2.27
N LYS A 64 -13.20 -5.66 -2.19
CA LYS A 64 -12.47 -4.90 -3.20
C LYS A 64 -11.30 -4.17 -2.55
N ILE A 65 -10.11 -4.73 -2.71
CA ILE A 65 -8.87 -4.14 -2.21
C ILE A 65 -7.90 -4.04 -3.38
N LEU A 66 -7.27 -2.87 -3.52
CA LEU A 66 -6.12 -2.70 -4.41
C LEU A 66 -4.86 -2.94 -3.59
N TYR A 67 -4.11 -3.96 -3.96
CA TYR A 67 -2.79 -4.25 -3.43
C TYR A 67 -1.73 -3.74 -4.40
N ASN A 68 -0.77 -2.98 -3.88
CA ASN A 68 0.39 -2.47 -4.60
C ASN A 68 1.65 -2.75 -3.79
N TRP A 69 2.76 -3.00 -4.47
CA TRP A 69 4.08 -2.86 -3.87
C TRP A 69 5.04 -2.30 -4.92
N ASP A 70 6.00 -1.49 -4.47
CA ASP A 70 7.11 -1.02 -5.29
C ASP A 70 8.42 -1.06 -4.50
N CYS A 71 9.55 -1.04 -5.21
CA CYS A 71 10.89 -0.93 -4.63
C CYS A 71 11.79 -0.03 -5.50
N CYS A 72 13.00 0.25 -5.03
CA CYS A 72 13.98 1.01 -5.80
C CYS A 72 14.55 0.19 -6.97
#